data_AF-A0A7X7FSY2-F1
#
_entry.id   AF-A0A7X7FSY2-F1
#
_cell.length_a   1.000
_cell.length_b   1.000
_cell.length_c   1.000
_cell.angle_alpha   90.00
_cell.angle_beta   90.00
_cell.angle_gamma   90.00
#
_symmetry.space_group_name_H-M   'P 1'
#
loop_
_entity.id
_entity.type
_entity.pdbx_description
1 polymer ?
#
loop_
_entity_poly.entity_id
_entity_poly.type
_entity_poly.pdbx_seq_one_letter_code
_entity_poly.pdbx_strand_id
1 'polypeptide(L)'
;MTEQAFYLHFTDSKTMTFCVYESVSGSQMGDYTQIQSKQVAMTGSGSTWYSSGPIGVPLQAGHYYIIAYSMPGSFTSYWTGGVDSLTVSFGEQLSGISNIVDPAPTSLSISSDNKAIYYQRLTTEVPEPTAVGLLGLGLVVTLARRRSRLV
;
A
#
# COMPACT_ATOMS: atom_id res chain seq x y z
N MET A 1 6.72 4.21 -2.72
CA MET A 1 5.26 4.21 -2.91
C MET A 1 4.75 5.64 -2.90
N THR A 2 3.98 6.00 -3.92
CA THR A 2 3.45 7.35 -4.16
C THR A 2 1.95 7.49 -3.99
N GLU A 3 1.22 6.38 -3.93
CA GLU A 3 -0.23 6.35 -3.67
C GLU A 3 -0.63 4.98 -3.14
N GLN A 4 -1.63 4.96 -2.26
CA GLN A 4 -2.35 3.74 -1.87
C GLN A 4 -3.85 3.97 -2.03
N ALA A 5 -4.55 2.96 -2.54
CA ALA A 5 -6.00 2.98 -2.69
C ALA A 5 -6.62 1.64 -2.32
N PHE A 6 -7.80 1.68 -1.73
CA PHE A 6 -8.55 0.49 -1.30
C PHE A 6 -9.94 0.49 -1.92
N TYR A 7 -10.41 -0.68 -2.34
CA TYR A 7 -11.79 -0.84 -2.80
C TYR A 7 -12.69 -1.07 -1.58
N LEU A 8 -13.53 -0.09 -1.27
CA LEU A 8 -14.37 -0.07 -0.07
C LEU A 8 -15.80 0.31 -0.42
N HIS A 9 -16.70 0.11 0.53
CA HIS A 9 -18.07 0.62 0.47
C HIS A 9 -18.47 1.26 1.79
N PHE A 10 -19.03 2.46 1.74
CA PHE A 10 -19.69 3.16 2.83
C PHE A 10 -20.72 4.14 2.27
N THR A 11 -21.69 4.59 3.08
CA THR A 11 -22.88 5.33 2.60
C THR A 11 -22.88 6.82 2.92
N ASP A 12 -21.94 7.28 3.74
CA ASP A 12 -21.82 8.64 4.27
C ASP A 12 -20.43 9.25 3.99
N SER A 13 -20.29 10.57 4.12
CA SER A 13 -18.96 11.19 4.03
C SER A 13 -18.13 10.87 5.27
N LYS A 14 -16.86 10.53 5.08
CA LYS A 14 -15.94 10.14 6.16
C LYS A 14 -14.57 10.77 5.98
N THR A 15 -13.85 10.98 7.09
CA THR A 15 -12.41 11.22 7.03
C THR A 15 -11.70 9.90 7.22
N MET A 16 -10.90 9.52 6.22
CA MET A 16 -10.17 8.26 6.20
C MET A 16 -8.69 8.56 6.44
N THR A 17 -8.08 7.83 7.37
CA THR A 17 -6.65 7.90 7.67
C THR A 17 -5.93 6.77 6.97
N PHE A 18 -5.11 7.09 5.98
CA PHE A 18 -4.24 6.15 5.29
C PHE A 18 -2.90 6.05 6.02
N CYS A 19 -2.51 4.84 6.39
CA CYS A 19 -1.34 4.58 7.21
C CYS A 19 -0.36 3.64 6.51
N VAL A 20 0.93 3.81 6.81
CA VAL A 20 1.95 2.80 6.50
C VAL A 20 2.77 2.54 7.76
N TYR A 21 2.95 1.27 8.09
CA TYR A 21 3.84 0.83 9.15
C TYR A 21 4.97 0.00 8.56
N GLU A 22 6.12 0.02 9.20
CA GLU A 22 7.33 -0.66 8.76
C GLU A 22 7.89 -1.53 9.88
N SER A 23 8.36 -2.72 9.51
CA SER A 23 9.20 -3.58 10.32
C SER A 23 10.52 -3.84 9.59
N VAL A 24 11.61 -3.65 10.32
CA VAL A 24 12.99 -3.92 9.87
C VAL A 24 13.53 -5.25 10.41
N SER A 25 12.70 -6.04 11.10
CA SER A 25 13.12 -7.25 11.83
C SER A 25 13.49 -8.44 10.92
N GLY A 26 13.31 -8.30 9.60
CA GLY A 26 13.47 -9.40 8.64
C GLY A 26 12.41 -10.49 8.74
N SER A 27 11.35 -10.27 9.51
CA SER A 27 10.22 -11.19 9.71
C SER A 27 8.89 -10.47 9.47
N GLN A 28 7.93 -11.17 8.84
CA GLN A 28 6.55 -10.69 8.71
C GLN A 28 5.87 -10.52 10.08
N MET A 29 6.24 -11.36 11.06
CA MET A 29 5.71 -11.30 12.42
C MET A 29 6.59 -10.42 13.30
N GLY A 30 5.97 -9.68 14.22
CA GLY A 30 6.63 -8.79 15.16
C GLY A 30 6.06 -7.38 15.16
N ASP A 31 6.89 -6.43 15.61
CA ASP A 31 6.47 -5.05 15.81
C ASP A 31 6.69 -4.20 14.57
N TYR A 32 5.69 -3.37 14.29
CA TYR A 32 5.68 -2.41 13.20
C TYR A 32 5.48 -1.01 13.76
N THR A 33 6.25 -0.05 13.27
CA THR A 33 6.13 1.37 13.64
C THR A 33 5.49 2.14 12.50
N GLN A 34 4.57 3.05 12.80
CA GLN A 34 3.95 3.91 11.80
C GLN A 34 4.98 4.89 11.23
N ILE A 35 5.20 4.83 9.92
CA ILE A 35 6.12 5.72 9.18
C ILE A 35 5.38 6.75 8.32
N GLN A 36 4.07 6.56 8.11
CA GLN A 36 3.22 7.48 7.36
C GLN A 36 1.80 7.45 7.91
N SER A 37 1.18 8.62 8.00
CA SER A 37 -0.24 8.80 8.30
C SER A 37 -0.77 10.02 7.54
N LYS A 38 -1.86 9.84 6.78
CA LYS A 38 -2.49 10.90 6.01
C LYS A 38 -4.00 10.81 6.09
N GLN A 39 -4.62 11.87 6.58
CA GLN A 39 -6.07 12.02 6.56
C GLN A 39 -6.54 12.61 5.24
N VAL A 40 -7.62 12.04 4.71
CA VAL A 40 -8.28 12.52 3.49
C VAL A 40 -9.79 12.48 3.71
N ALA A 41 -10.46 13.60 3.41
CA ALA A 41 -11.91 13.68 3.42
C ALA A 41 -12.47 12.98 2.18
N MET A 42 -13.32 11.98 2.40
CA MET A 42 -14.03 11.25 1.36
C MET A 42 -15.46 11.76 1.25
N THR A 43 -15.76 12.39 0.12
CA THR A 43 -17.08 12.97 -0.17
C THR A 43 -17.94 12.08 -1.07
N GLY A 44 -17.43 10.92 -1.51
CA GLY A 44 -18.18 9.94 -2.29
C GLY A 44 -18.73 8.82 -1.41
N SER A 45 -19.89 8.27 -1.77
CA SER A 45 -20.48 7.08 -1.16
C SER A 45 -20.66 5.96 -2.18
N GLY A 46 -20.78 4.72 -1.70
CA GLY A 46 -20.88 3.52 -2.52
C GLY A 46 -19.56 2.78 -2.68
N SER A 47 -19.59 1.75 -3.51
CA SER A 47 -18.45 0.86 -3.76
C SER A 47 -17.52 1.48 -4.80
N THR A 48 -16.31 1.85 -4.40
CA THR A 48 -15.30 2.42 -5.31
C THR A 48 -13.89 2.31 -4.72
N TRP A 49 -12.90 2.73 -5.51
CA TRP A 49 -11.51 2.91 -5.06
C TRP A 49 -11.37 4.26 -4.34
N TYR A 50 -11.03 4.21 -3.06
CA TYR A 50 -10.71 5.39 -2.25
C TYR A 50 -9.19 5.52 -2.12
N SER A 51 -8.66 6.66 -2.53
CA SER A 51 -7.23 6.91 -2.64
C SER A 51 -6.72 7.85 -1.56
N SER A 52 -5.49 7.62 -1.10
CA SER A 52 -4.75 8.57 -0.26
C SER A 52 -4.41 9.88 -0.99
N GLY A 53 -4.55 9.91 -2.31
CA GLY A 53 -3.81 10.85 -3.17
C GLY A 53 -2.30 10.69 -2.99
N PRO A 54 -1.50 11.70 -3.39
CA PRO A 54 -0.05 11.62 -3.32
C PRO A 54 0.48 11.42 -1.90
N ILE A 55 1.39 10.48 -1.74
CA ILE A 55 2.20 10.22 -0.54
C ILE A 55 3.66 10.02 -0.95
N GLY A 56 4.58 10.00 0.01
CA GLY A 56 6.01 9.75 -0.24
C GLY A 56 6.56 8.76 0.76
N VAL A 57 6.45 7.46 0.46
CA VAL A 57 6.93 6.39 1.35
C VAL A 57 8.02 5.59 0.64
N PRO A 58 9.29 5.70 1.05
CA PRO A 58 10.35 4.88 0.50
C PRO A 58 10.15 3.42 0.95
N LEU A 59 10.12 2.48 0.00
CA LEU A 59 10.06 1.05 0.29
C LEU A 59 11.45 0.47 0.10
N GLN A 60 11.96 -0.23 1.12
CA GLN A 60 13.30 -0.81 1.14
C GLN A 60 13.24 -2.32 1.00
N ALA A 61 14.21 -2.89 0.27
CA ALA A 61 14.31 -4.34 0.13
C ALA A 61 14.61 -4.98 1.50
N GLY A 62 13.94 -6.09 1.80
CA GLY A 62 14.09 -6.83 3.06
C GLY A 62 13.26 -6.30 4.23
N HIS A 63 12.55 -5.19 4.06
CA HIS A 63 11.62 -4.65 5.05
C HIS A 63 10.21 -5.19 4.82
N TYR A 64 9.40 -5.21 5.88
CA TYR A 64 8.00 -5.57 5.81
C TYR A 64 7.13 -4.34 6.07
N TYR A 65 6.00 -4.25 5.37
CA TYR A 65 5.12 -3.09 5.43
C TYR A 65 3.67 -3.50 5.68
N ILE A 66 3.01 -2.77 6.60
CA ILE A 66 1.55 -2.79 6.75
C ILE A 66 1.03 -1.54 6.05
N ILE A 67 0.24 -1.74 4.99
CA ILE A 67 -0.36 -0.65 4.21
C ILE A 67 -1.85 -0.71 4.47
N ALA A 68 -2.39 0.32 5.11
CA ALA A 68 -3.69 0.22 5.75
C ALA A 68 -4.47 1.54 5.80
N TYR A 69 -5.69 1.45 6.29
CA TYR A 69 -6.55 2.59 6.57
C TYR A 69 -7.30 2.42 7.90
N SER A 70 -7.69 3.55 8.50
CA SER A 70 -8.70 3.63 9.57
C SER A 70 -9.74 4.69 9.22
N MET A 71 -10.98 4.49 9.64
CA MET A 71 -12.03 5.51 9.54
C MET A 71 -13.19 5.19 10.50
N PRO A 72 -13.97 6.21 10.91
CA PRO A 72 -15.06 6.02 11.84
C PRO A 72 -16.31 5.43 11.18
N GLY A 73 -17.10 4.72 11.99
CA GLY A 73 -18.40 4.16 11.60
C GLY A 73 -18.30 2.92 10.72
N SER A 74 -19.43 2.54 10.14
CA SER A 74 -19.53 1.29 9.37
C SER A 74 -19.00 1.41 7.95
N PHE A 75 -18.38 0.34 7.47
CA PHE A 75 -17.92 0.17 6.10
C PHE A 75 -17.74 -1.29 5.75
N THR A 76 -17.67 -1.58 4.46
CA THR A 76 -17.35 -2.90 3.92
C THR A 76 -16.01 -2.83 3.21
N SER A 77 -15.15 -3.79 3.55
CA SER A 77 -13.89 -4.04 2.86
C SER A 77 -14.05 -5.27 1.98
N TYR A 78 -13.24 -5.40 0.93
CA TYR A 78 -13.29 -6.55 0.03
C TYR A 78 -11.95 -7.25 0.03
N TRP A 79 -11.97 -8.58 0.11
CA TRP A 79 -10.76 -9.41 0.16
C TRP A 79 -11.02 -10.78 -0.47
N THR A 80 -9.94 -11.43 -0.88
CA THR A 80 -9.94 -12.86 -1.23
C THR A 80 -9.27 -13.62 -0.09
N GLY A 81 -9.90 -14.69 0.39
CA GLY A 81 -9.33 -15.58 1.41
C GLY A 81 -8.64 -16.80 0.81
N GLY A 82 -7.80 -17.47 1.60
CA GLY A 82 -7.21 -18.77 1.23
C GLY A 82 -6.11 -18.68 0.17
N VAL A 83 -5.51 -17.50 0.01
CA VAL A 83 -4.36 -17.27 -0.86
C VAL A 83 -3.15 -17.05 0.03
N ASP A 84 -2.07 -17.81 -0.18
CA ASP A 84 -0.87 -17.73 0.64
C ASP A 84 -0.14 -16.40 0.47
N SER A 85 -0.16 -15.87 -0.76
CA SER A 85 0.43 -14.59 -1.13
C SER A 85 0.05 -14.15 -2.56
N LEU A 86 0.24 -12.87 -2.87
CA LEU A 86 0.08 -12.29 -4.21
C LEU A 86 1.34 -11.54 -4.61
N THR A 87 2.07 -12.06 -5.60
CA THR A 87 3.22 -11.35 -6.19
C THR A 87 2.75 -10.10 -6.93
N VAL A 88 3.44 -8.97 -6.69
CA VAL A 88 3.20 -7.68 -7.34
C VAL A 88 4.51 -7.14 -7.94
N SER A 89 4.43 -6.03 -8.67
CA SER A 89 5.58 -5.48 -9.41
C SER A 89 6.78 -5.03 -8.56
N PHE A 90 6.62 -4.91 -7.24
CA PHE A 90 7.65 -4.43 -6.32
C PHE A 90 7.82 -5.31 -5.07
N GLY A 91 7.25 -6.51 -5.07
CA GLY A 91 7.31 -7.41 -3.91
C GLY A 91 6.15 -8.40 -3.88
N GLU A 92 5.64 -8.65 -2.68
CA GLU A 92 4.61 -9.64 -2.44
C GLU A 92 3.65 -9.18 -1.33
N GLN A 93 2.35 -9.34 -1.54
CA GLN A 93 1.35 -9.19 -0.49
C GLN A 93 1.14 -10.54 0.18
N LEU A 94 1.52 -10.64 1.46
CA LEU A 94 1.54 -11.91 2.19
C LEU A 94 0.23 -12.18 2.94
N SER A 95 -0.36 -11.14 3.51
CA SER A 95 -1.47 -11.29 4.44
C SER A 95 -2.32 -10.03 4.54
N GLY A 96 -3.45 -10.17 5.20
CA GLY A 96 -4.35 -9.11 5.59
C GLY A 96 -4.23 -8.83 7.08
N ILE A 97 -4.68 -7.64 7.48
CA ILE A 97 -4.70 -7.21 8.87
C ILE A 97 -6.02 -6.51 9.11
N SER A 98 -6.76 -6.95 10.14
CA SER A 98 -8.12 -6.48 10.44
C SER A 98 -8.27 -5.88 11.85
N ASN A 99 -7.18 -5.79 12.62
CA ASN A 99 -7.18 -5.28 13.99
C ASN A 99 -6.76 -3.80 14.10
N ILE A 100 -6.71 -3.08 12.98
CA ILE A 100 -6.43 -1.64 12.99
C ILE A 100 -7.70 -0.92 13.44
N VAL A 101 -7.59 -0.21 14.55
CA VAL A 101 -8.66 0.59 15.13
C VAL A 101 -8.60 2.03 14.62
N ASP A 102 -9.69 2.77 14.79
CA ASP A 102 -9.73 4.21 14.57
C ASP A 102 -9.77 4.93 15.94
N PRO A 103 -8.87 5.89 16.22
CA PRO A 103 -7.75 6.32 15.36
C PRO A 103 -6.67 5.25 15.24
N ALA A 104 -5.99 5.22 14.08
CA ALA A 104 -4.89 4.31 13.83
C ALA A 104 -3.77 4.45 14.88
N PRO A 105 -3.33 3.35 15.52
CA PRO A 105 -2.26 3.42 16.51
C PRO A 105 -0.91 3.78 15.87
N THR A 106 0.06 4.24 16.65
CA THR A 106 1.41 4.56 16.14
C THR A 106 2.31 3.32 16.00
N SER A 107 1.87 2.18 16.54
CA SER A 107 2.57 0.91 16.45
C SER A 107 1.59 -0.26 16.46
N LEU A 108 1.97 -1.36 15.81
CA LEU A 108 1.22 -2.61 15.75
C LEU A 108 2.15 -3.78 16.08
N SER A 109 1.62 -4.83 16.69
CA SER A 109 2.34 -6.09 16.88
C SER A 109 1.54 -7.20 16.22
N ILE A 110 2.19 -7.93 15.32
CA ILE A 110 1.58 -9.01 14.54
C ILE A 110 2.14 -10.35 15.03
N SER A 111 1.24 -11.18 15.55
CA SER A 111 1.57 -12.51 16.11
C SER A 111 0.95 -13.67 15.34
N SER A 112 0.07 -13.39 14.39
CA SER A 112 -0.57 -14.39 13.56
C SER A 112 -0.76 -13.90 12.14
N ASP A 113 -0.84 -14.86 11.23
CA ASP A 113 -1.16 -14.62 9.84
C ASP A 113 -2.67 -14.66 9.62
N ASN A 114 -3.17 -13.74 8.80
CA ASN A 114 -4.52 -13.77 8.27
C ASN A 114 -4.39 -13.76 6.74
N LYS A 115 -4.67 -14.91 6.10
CA LYS A 115 -4.56 -15.14 4.65
C LYS A 115 -5.62 -14.43 3.80
N ALA A 116 -5.98 -13.20 4.20
CA ALA A 116 -6.89 -12.31 3.52
C ALA A 116 -6.12 -11.31 2.64
N ILE A 117 -6.30 -11.40 1.33
CA ILE A 117 -5.72 -10.46 0.37
C ILE A 117 -6.77 -9.37 0.08
N TYR A 118 -6.65 -8.25 0.78
CA TYR A 118 -7.53 -7.10 0.58
C TYR A 118 -7.34 -6.45 -0.79
N TYR A 119 -8.43 -5.92 -1.35
CA TYR A 119 -8.43 -5.25 -2.64
C TYR A 119 -7.74 -3.89 -2.51
N GLN A 120 -6.46 -3.88 -2.85
CA GLN A 120 -5.59 -2.71 -2.77
C GLN A 120 -4.91 -2.42 -4.11
N ARG A 121 -4.67 -1.14 -4.37
CA ARG A 121 -3.84 -0.65 -5.47
C ARG A 121 -2.75 0.22 -4.89
N LEU A 122 -1.50 -0.14 -5.20
CA LEU A 122 -0.33 0.57 -4.73
C LEU A 122 0.39 1.12 -5.94
N THR A 123 0.53 2.45 -6.00
CA THR A 123 1.32 3.11 -7.02
C THR A 123 2.72 3.31 -6.46
N THR A 124 3.72 2.79 -7.13
CA THR A 124 5.12 3.07 -6.85
C THR A 124 5.68 3.95 -7.97
N GLU A 125 6.65 4.79 -7.64
CA GLU A 125 7.57 5.22 -8.68
C GLU A 125 8.27 3.96 -9.20
N VAL A 126 8.28 3.81 -10.53
CA VAL A 126 9.08 2.78 -11.18
C VAL A 126 10.52 3.04 -10.71
N PRO A 127 11.22 2.12 -10.05
CA PRO A 127 12.64 2.29 -9.81
C PRO A 127 13.26 2.52 -11.18
N GLU A 128 13.94 3.65 -11.38
CA GLU A 128 14.76 3.84 -12.58
C GLU A 128 15.57 2.55 -12.75
N PRO A 129 15.56 1.92 -13.93
CA PRO A 129 16.39 0.75 -14.14
C PRO A 129 17.81 1.16 -13.78
N THR A 130 18.40 0.51 -12.77
CA THR A 130 19.79 0.71 -12.38
C THR A 130 20.70 0.11 -13.45
N ALA A 131 20.66 0.69 -14.65
CA ALA A 131 21.65 0.47 -15.68
C ALA A 131 22.77 1.49 -15.47
N VAL A 132 23.59 1.30 -14.42
CA VAL A 132 24.95 1.85 -14.43
C VAL A 132 25.82 0.87 -15.20
N GLY A 133 25.62 0.85 -16.51
CA GLY A 133 26.55 0.27 -17.46
C GLY A 133 27.18 1.42 -18.22
N LEU A 134 28.31 1.94 -17.74
CA LEU A 134 29.12 2.89 -18.49
C LEU A 134 29.72 2.14 -19.70
N LEU A 135 28.98 2.07 -20.80
CA LEU A 135 29.55 1.74 -22.11
C LEU A 135 29.85 3.06 -22.82
N GLY A 136 31.12 3.24 -23.15
CA GLY A 136 31.70 4.52 -23.55
C GLY A 136 31.00 5.22 -24.72
N LEU A 137 31.17 6.56 -24.72
CA LEU A 137 30.95 7.49 -25.83
C LEU A 137 29.92 7.03 -26.89
N GLY A 138 28.66 7.03 -26.47
CA GLY A 138 27.51 7.03 -27.36
C GLY A 138 26.37 7.72 -26.64
N LEU A 139 25.76 8.72 -27.26
CA LEU A 139 24.55 9.36 -26.76
C LEU A 139 23.45 8.29 -26.60
N VAL A 140 23.20 7.82 -25.38
CA VAL A 140 22.06 6.94 -25.08
C VAL A 140 20.85 7.83 -24.80
N VAL A 141 20.06 8.13 -25.83
CA VAL A 141 18.69 8.62 -25.64
C VAL A 141 17.80 7.41 -25.39
N THR A 142 17.52 7.10 -24.13
CA THR A 142 16.48 6.13 -23.80
C THR A 142 15.13 6.82 -23.98
N LEU A 143 14.44 6.51 -25.08
CA LEU A 143 13.06 6.91 -25.31
C LEU A 143 12.13 6.03 -24.44
N ALA A 144 11.83 6.46 -23.21
CA ALA A 144 10.88 5.74 -22.36
C ALA A 144 9.44 6.04 -22.81
N ARG A 145 8.83 5.10 -23.54
CA ARG A 145 7.41 5.17 -23.92
C ARG A 145 6.56 4.85 -22.70
N ARG A 146 5.91 5.86 -22.11
CA ARG A 146 4.82 5.69 -21.13
C ARG A 146 3.79 4.71 -21.71
N ARG A 147 3.70 3.48 -21.19
CA ARG A 147 2.54 2.62 -21.45
C ARG A 147 1.35 3.25 -20.76
N SER A 148 0.57 4.00 -21.52
CA SER A 148 -0.74 4.48 -21.13
C SER A 148 -1.69 3.30 -20.91
N ARG A 149 -2.23 3.23 -19.68
CA ARG A 149 -3.51 2.62 -19.22
C ARG A 149 -3.69 1.10 -19.27
N LEU A 150 -4.32 0.59 -18.21
CA LEU A 150 -5.59 -0.12 -18.34
C LEU A 150 -6.54 0.36 -17.23
N VAL A 151 -7.80 0.54 -17.65
CA VAL A 151 -8.97 1.01 -16.89
C VAL A 151 -9.28 0.05 -15.74
#